data_AF-A0A3C0JQ11-F1
#
_entry.id   AF-A0A3C0JQ11-F1
#
_cell.length_a   1.000
_cell.length_b   1.000
_cell.length_c   1.000
_cell.angle_alpha   90.00
_cell.angle_beta   90.00
_cell.angle_gamma   90.00
#
_symmetry.space_group_name_H-M   'P 1'
#
loop_
_entity.id
_entity.type
_entity.pdbx_description
1 polymer ?
#
loop_
_entity_poly.entity_id
_entity_poly.type
_entity_poly.pdbx_seq_one_letter_code
_entity_poly.pdbx_strand_id
1 'polypeptide(L)' 'MDIGIALLMTQHDFNTIDLARLVEELGFESLWAPEHGIVPVDFKVDPPLGQQGGVPRFYTEGGINQIVDPLIFLAG' A
#
# COMPACT_ATOMS: atom_id res chain seq x y z
N MET A 1 9.63 -25.16 -1.10
CA MET A 1 10.73 -24.28 -1.55
C MET A 1 10.06 -22.95 -1.43
N ASP A 2 10.40 -22.18 -0.41
CA ASP A 2 9.43 -21.24 0.16
C ASP A 2 9.42 -19.95 -0.67
N ILE A 3 8.67 -19.99 -1.78
CA ILE A 3 8.60 -18.92 -2.77
C ILE A 3 7.24 -18.22 -2.63
N GLY A 4 7.28 -16.91 -2.47
CA GLY A 4 6.11 -16.05 -2.38
C GLY A 4 6.17 -14.86 -3.32
N ILE A 5 5.06 -14.12 -3.38
CA ILE A 5 4.91 -12.89 -4.16
C ILE A 5 4.75 -11.72 -3.19
N ALA A 6 5.50 -10.65 -3.43
CA ALA A 6 5.36 -9.37 -2.75
C ALA A 6 5.15 -8.27 -3.79
N LEU A 7 4.01 -7.59 -3.74
CA LEU A 7 3.61 -6.58 -4.71
C LEU A 7 3.12 -5.34 -3.98
N LEU A 8 3.53 -4.17 -4.46
CA LEU A 8 3.05 -2.89 -3.96
C LEU A 8 1.78 -2.53 -4.72
N MET A 9 0.63 -2.88 -4.16
CA MET A 9 -0.68 -2.69 -4.77
C MET A 9 -1.37 -1.47 -4.20
N THR A 10 -1.95 -0.69 -5.09
CA THR A 10 -2.74 0.50 -4.78
C THR A 10 -4.23 0.23 -4.96
N GLN A 11 -5.08 1.11 -4.43
CA GLN A 11 -6.53 1.04 -4.67
C GLN A 11 -6.95 1.19 -6.14
N HIS A 12 -6.03 1.51 -7.05
CA HIS A 12 -6.29 1.64 -8.49
C HIS A 12 -5.93 0.39 -9.28
N ASP A 13 -5.33 -0.60 -8.63
CA ASP A 13 -4.93 -1.85 -9.27
C ASP A 13 -6.11 -2.85 -9.34
N PHE A 14 -5.79 -4.05 -9.80
CA PHE A 14 -6.75 -5.15 -9.94
C PHE A 14 -7.19 -5.71 -8.58
N ASN A 15 -8.27 -6.50 -8.61
CA ASN A 15 -8.82 -7.14 -7.42
C ASN A 15 -7.80 -8.11 -6.79
N THR A 16 -7.47 -7.83 -5.53
CA THR A 16 -6.51 -8.56 -4.71
C THR A 16 -6.99 -9.97 -4.33
N ILE A 17 -8.31 -10.21 -4.31
CA ILE A 17 -8.89 -11.54 -4.08
C ILE A 17 -8.59 -12.47 -5.26
N ASP A 18 -8.76 -11.97 -6.49
CA ASP A 18 -8.48 -12.74 -7.70
C ASP A 18 -6.99 -13.05 -7.81
N LEU A 19 -6.13 -12.10 -7.41
CA LEU A 19 -4.70 -12.35 -7.29
C LEU A 19 -4.40 -13.46 -6.28
N ALA A 20 -4.93 -13.38 -5.06
CA ALA A 20 -4.67 -14.38 -4.02
C ALA A 20 -4.99 -15.79 -4.49
N ARG A 21 -6.14 -15.97 -5.13
CA ARG A 21 -6.55 -17.26 -5.72
C ARG A 21 -5.57 -17.74 -6.79
N LEU A 22 -5.16 -16.85 -7.70
CA LEU A 22 -4.20 -17.19 -8.74
C LEU A 22 -2.83 -17.58 -8.17
N VAL A 23 -2.37 -16.88 -7.13
CA VAL A 23 -1.11 -17.18 -6.44
C VAL A 23 -1.15 -18.58 -5.82
N GLU A 24 -2.24 -18.94 -5.17
CA GLU A 24 -2.46 -20.29 -4.64
C GLU A 24 -2.53 -21.36 -5.74
N GLU A 25 -3.29 -21.12 -6.82
CA GLU A 25 -3.44 -22.05 -7.95
C GLU A 25 -2.11 -22.33 -8.66
N LEU A 26 -1.22 -21.35 -8.72
CA LEU A 26 0.12 -21.48 -9.30
C LEU A 26 1.15 -22.12 -8.36
N GLY A 27 0.77 -22.43 -7.11
CA GLY A 27 1.60 -23.14 -6.15
C GLY A 27 2.60 -22.27 -5.38
N PHE A 28 2.39 -20.96 -5.32
CA PHE A 28 3.15 -20.09 -4.42
C PHE A 28 2.69 -20.27 -2.97
N GLU A 29 3.62 -20.13 -2.04
CA GLU A 29 3.39 -20.45 -0.63
C GLU A 29 2.98 -19.22 0.20
N SER A 30 3.17 -18.00 -0.34
CA SER A 30 2.77 -16.77 0.34
C SER A 30 2.49 -15.60 -0.61
N LEU A 31 1.55 -14.74 -0.20
CA LEU A 31 1.28 -13.44 -0.80
C LEU A 31 1.44 -12.37 0.28
N TRP A 32 2.27 -11.36 0.01
CA TRP A 32 2.59 -10.31 0.96
C TRP A 32 1.99 -8.98 0.52
N ALA A 33 1.18 -8.39 1.40
CA ALA A 33 0.67 -7.03 1.29
C ALA A 33 1.57 -6.08 2.10
N PRO A 34 2.23 -5.09 1.46
CA PRO A 34 3.02 -4.10 2.19
C PRO A 34 2.14 -3.14 2.98
N GLU A 35 2.68 -2.64 4.10
CA GLU A 35 2.00 -1.65 4.93
C GLU A 35 2.08 -0.24 4.32
N HIS A 36 1.02 0.55 4.45
CA HIS A 36 0.96 1.91 3.96
C HIS A 36 1.73 2.88 4.87
N GLY A 37 2.25 3.97 4.29
CA GLY A 37 3.02 4.96 5.04
C GLY A 37 2.14 5.78 6.00
N ILE A 38 2.61 5.97 7.24
CA ILE A 38 2.02 6.93 8.17
C ILE A 38 2.61 8.32 7.88
N VAL A 39 1.78 9.25 7.42
CA VAL A 39 2.21 10.63 7.13
C VAL A 39 1.89 11.55 8.31
N PRO A 40 2.88 12.23 8.90
CA PRO A 40 2.63 13.27 9.87
C PRO A 40 1.88 14.44 9.22
N VAL A 41 0.82 14.91 9.88
CA VAL A 41 0.06 16.10 9.45
C VAL A 41 0.60 17.40 10.05
N ASP A 42 1.40 17.28 11.12
CA ASP A 42 2.07 18.39 11.80
C ASP A 42 3.56 18.10 11.92
N PHE A 43 4.39 19.10 11.68
CA PHE A 43 5.85 18.95 11.73
C PHE A 43 6.45 19.90 12.77
N LYS A 44 7.40 19.41 13.57
CA LYS A 44 8.16 20.25 14.52
C LYS A 44 9.09 21.25 13.83
N VAL A 45 9.39 21.00 12.57
CA VAL A 45 10.25 21.82 11.70
C VAL A 45 9.53 22.04 10.38
N ASP A 46 9.77 23.18 9.73
CA ASP A 46 9.14 23.47 8.45
C ASP A 46 9.52 22.41 7.40
N PRO A 47 8.53 21.78 6.74
CA PRO A 47 8.85 20.82 5.69
C PRO A 47 9.52 21.54 4.52
N PRO A 48 10.40 20.87 3.75
CA PRO A 48 11.16 21.50 2.66
C PRO A 48 10.31 22.20 1.60
N LEU A 49 9.04 21.82 1.47
CA LEU A 49 8.07 22.38 0.52
C LEU A 49 7.16 23.45 1.14
N GLY A 50 7.38 23.85 2.40
CA GLY A 50 6.95 25.15 2.93
C GLY A 50 5.51 25.26 3.46
N GLN A 51 4.78 24.16 3.66
CA GLN A 51 3.45 24.22 4.28
C GLN A 51 3.37 23.34 5.53
N GLN A 52 3.17 24.00 6.67
CA GLN A 52 2.78 23.35 7.92
C GLN A 52 1.30 22.98 7.90
N GLY A 53 0.95 21.86 8.53
CA GLY A 53 -0.43 21.41 8.68
C GLY A 53 -0.97 20.70 7.43
N GLY A 54 -1.66 19.59 7.68
CA GLY A 54 -2.32 18.79 6.64
C GLY A 54 -1.42 17.78 5.96
N VAL A 55 -1.99 16.93 5.10
CA VAL A 55 -1.25 15.93 4.33
C VAL A 55 -0.81 16.57 3.00
N PRO A 56 0.50 16.61 2.67
CA PRO A 56 0.96 17.11 1.39
C PRO A 56 0.26 16.43 0.21
N ARG A 57 -0.09 17.19 -0.83
CA ARG A 57 -0.88 16.72 -1.97
C ARG A 57 -0.34 15.44 -2.63
N PHE A 58 0.99 15.31 -2.73
CA PHE A 58 1.59 14.13 -3.35
C PHE A 58 1.32 12.84 -2.56
N TYR A 59 1.10 12.94 -1.25
CA TYR A 59 0.75 11.83 -0.37
C TYR A 59 -0.74 11.50 -0.39
N THR A 60 -1.61 12.42 -0.83
CA THR A 60 -3.06 12.20 -0.95
C THR A 60 -3.50 11.80 -2.35
N GLU A 61 -2.77 12.20 -3.38
CA GLU A 61 -3.17 12.04 -4.78
C GLU A 61 -2.24 11.11 -5.57
N GLY A 62 -1.23 10.50 -4.95
CA GLY A 62 -0.37 9.56 -5.65
C GLY A 62 0.63 8.80 -4.77
N GLY A 63 1.37 7.90 -5.42
CA GLY A 63 2.50 7.20 -4.82
C GLY A 63 2.13 6.15 -3.76
N ILE A 64 3.13 5.80 -2.94
CA ILE A 64 3.10 4.71 -1.95
C ILE A 64 2.02 4.86 -0.86
N ASN A 65 1.34 6.00 -0.77
CA ASN A 65 0.30 6.19 0.23
C ASN A 65 -1.08 5.75 -0.23
N GLN A 66 -1.21 5.41 -1.50
CA GLN A 66 -2.41 4.81 -2.06
C GLN A 66 -2.36 3.28 -1.98
N ILE A 67 -1.35 2.71 -1.30
CA ILE A 67 -1.24 1.28 -1.04
C ILE A 67 -2.48 0.82 -0.28
N VAL A 68 -3.01 -0.34 -0.67
CA VAL A 68 -4.15 -0.96 0.01
C VAL A 68 -3.73 -1.36 1.42
N ASP A 69 -4.52 -0.95 2.43
CA ASP A 69 -4.32 -1.38 3.81
C ASP A 69 -4.29 -2.92 3.89
N PRO A 70 -3.27 -3.53 4.52
CA PRO A 70 -3.14 -4.99 4.56
C PRO A 70 -4.30 -5.70 5.24
N LEU A 71 -5.05 -5.03 6.14
CA LEU A 71 -6.27 -5.58 6.75
C LEU A 71 -7.45 -5.60 5.78
N ILE A 72 -7.44 -4.75 4.76
CA ILE A 72 -8.50 -4.67 3.74
C ILE A 72 -8.09 -5.41 2.45
N PHE A 73 -6.80 -5.70 2.29
CA PHE A 73 -6.24 -6.37 1.12
C PHE A 73 -6.97 -7.67 0.72
N LEU A 74 -7.54 -8.43 1.67
CA LEU A 74 -8.35 -9.62 1.37
C LEU A 74 -9.78 -9.56 1.92
N ALA A 75 -10.29 -8.37 2.28
CA ALA A 75 -11.56 -8.26 3.00
C ALA A 75 -12.81 -8.41 2.10
N GLY A 76 -12.71 -8.18 0.79
CA GLY A 76 -13.83 -8.31 -0.15
C GLY A 76 -14.82 -7.15 -0.13
#